data_AF-H6NAE3-F1
#
_entry.id   AF-H6NAE3-F1
#
_cell.length_a   1.000
_cell.length_b   1.000
_cell.length_c   1.000
_cell.angle_alpha   90.00
_cell.angle_beta   90.00
_cell.angle_gamma   90.00
#
_symmetry.space_group_name_H-M   'P 1'
#
loop_
_entity.id
_entity.type
_entity.pdbx_description
1 polymer ?
#
loop_
_entity_poly.entity_id
_entity_poly.type
_entity_poly.pdbx_seq_one_letter_code
_entity_poly.pdbx_strand_id
1 'polypeptide(L)'
;MDRITLDIWTKNHPSLGIAYELKESFFDLWDSDSRQKAYLKYHDWKAIPTELQSAFEPLTKAMANWEEEIFSYFDYRVTNAYTESLNIKSEYPKRKTGKLESFPVRRADSYACCSSGLHYLVRLQASSAG
;
A
#
# COMPACT_ATOMS: atom_id res chain seq x y z
N MET A 1 -16.53 -12.10 -1.79
CA MET A 1 -15.98 -13.45 -1.94
C MET A 1 -16.54 -14.29 -0.80
N ASP A 2 -17.43 -15.23 -1.12
CA ASP A 2 -18.16 -15.97 -0.10
C ASP A 2 -17.18 -16.86 0.68
N ARG A 3 -17.06 -16.67 1.99
CA ARG A 3 -16.20 -17.48 2.89
C ARG A 3 -16.34 -19.00 2.67
N ILE A 4 -17.53 -19.42 2.24
CA ILE A 4 -17.89 -20.80 1.88
C ILE A 4 -17.06 -21.31 0.70
N THR A 5 -16.80 -20.48 -0.31
CA THR A 5 -15.97 -20.89 -1.46
C THR A 5 -14.52 -21.11 -1.02
N LEU A 6 -13.95 -20.16 -0.26
CA LEU A 6 -12.57 -20.26 0.21
C LEU A 6 -12.32 -21.52 1.05
N ASP A 7 -13.24 -21.84 1.98
CA ASP A 7 -13.16 -23.03 2.83
C ASP A 7 -13.14 -24.35 2.04
N ILE A 8 -13.90 -24.42 0.94
CA ILE A 8 -13.90 -25.59 0.04
C ILE A 8 -12.54 -25.72 -0.66
N TRP A 9 -11.96 -24.61 -1.13
CA TRP A 9 -10.67 -24.61 -1.82
C TRP A 9 -9.50 -24.94 -0.89
N THR A 10 -9.49 -24.41 0.32
CA THR A 10 -8.43 -24.69 1.31
C THR A 10 -8.51 -26.10 1.86
N LYS A 11 -9.70 -26.71 1.94
CA LYS A 11 -9.85 -28.14 2.28
C LYS A 11 -9.34 -29.08 1.19
N ASN A 12 -9.54 -28.72 -0.08
CA ASN A 12 -9.09 -29.53 -1.21
C ASN A 12 -7.58 -29.39 -1.49
N HIS A 13 -6.99 -28.24 -1.13
CA HIS A 13 -5.56 -27.96 -1.31
C HIS A 13 -4.96 -27.41 -0.01
N PRO A 14 -4.41 -28.28 0.86
CA PRO A 14 -3.85 -27.85 2.15
C PRO A 14 -2.74 -26.79 2.04
N SER A 15 -1.91 -26.87 1.00
CA SER A 15 -0.87 -25.87 0.73
C SER A 15 -1.43 -24.48 0.43
N LEU A 16 -2.61 -24.40 -0.20
CA LEU A 16 -3.32 -23.15 -0.45
C LEU A 16 -3.91 -22.56 0.84
N GLY A 17 -4.38 -23.41 1.75
CA GLY A 17 -4.83 -23.00 3.09
C GLY A 17 -3.71 -22.34 3.89
N ILE A 18 -2.54 -22.99 3.94
CA ILE A 18 -1.37 -22.46 4.64
C ILE A 18 -0.90 -21.15 4.00
N ALA A 19 -0.89 -21.06 2.66
CA ALA A 19 -0.54 -19.82 1.96
C ALA A 19 -1.52 -18.68 2.27
N TYR A 20 -2.81 -19.00 2.41
CA TYR A 20 -3.83 -18.02 2.80
C TYR A 20 -3.62 -17.53 4.23
N GLU A 21 -3.40 -18.42 5.19
CA GLU A 21 -3.11 -18.05 6.59
C GLU A 21 -1.82 -17.23 6.71
N LEU A 22 -0.78 -17.57 5.97
CA LEU A 22 0.46 -16.78 5.89
C LEU A 22 0.21 -15.37 5.35
N LYS A 23 -0.64 -15.24 4.34
CA LYS A 23 -1.02 -13.93 3.84
C LYS A 23 -1.78 -13.13 4.90
N GLU A 24 -2.81 -13.70 5.53
CA GLU A 24 -3.62 -12.97 6.51
C GLU A 24 -2.80 -12.60 7.76
N SER A 25 -1.95 -13.50 8.26
CA SER A 25 -1.02 -13.20 9.36
C SER A 25 0.00 -12.10 9.01
N PHE A 26 0.38 -11.96 7.74
CA PHE A 26 1.15 -10.81 7.28
C PHE A 26 0.34 -9.50 7.35
N PHE A 27 -0.96 -9.53 7.07
CA PHE A 27 -1.82 -8.34 7.20
C PHE A 27 -2.00 -7.92 8.67
N ASP A 28 -2.07 -8.87 9.60
CA ASP A 28 -2.14 -8.62 11.05
C ASP A 28 -0.93 -7.83 11.61
N LEU A 29 0.15 -7.71 10.83
CA LEU A 29 1.29 -6.85 11.13
C LEU A 29 0.86 -5.38 11.23
N TRP A 30 0.01 -4.93 10.31
CA TRP A 30 -0.38 -3.52 10.17
C TRP A 30 -1.32 -3.02 11.25
N ASP A 31 -1.99 -3.94 11.96
CA ASP A 31 -2.81 -3.66 13.14
C ASP A 31 -1.97 -3.43 14.41
N SER A 32 -0.63 -3.47 14.31
CA SER A 32 0.25 -3.23 15.46
C SER A 32 0.33 -1.73 15.83
N ASP A 33 0.38 -1.46 17.13
CA ASP A 33 0.43 -0.08 17.65
C ASP A 33 1.81 0.59 17.57
N SER A 34 2.88 -0.21 17.54
CA SER A 34 4.26 0.27 17.62
C SER A 34 5.16 -0.43 16.61
N ARG A 35 6.14 0.31 16.09
CA ARG A 35 7.19 -0.19 15.20
C ARG A 35 7.89 -1.42 15.76
N GLN A 36 8.21 -1.43 17.05
CA GLN A 36 8.94 -2.56 17.66
C GLN A 36 8.09 -3.82 17.71
N LYS A 37 6.79 -3.69 18.03
CA LYS A 37 5.85 -4.82 18.02
C LYS A 37 5.68 -5.37 16.60
N ALA A 38 5.58 -4.47 15.62
CA ALA A 38 5.49 -4.85 14.21
C ALA A 38 6.77 -5.60 13.77
N TYR A 39 7.94 -5.07 14.10
CA TYR A 39 9.22 -5.70 13.78
C TYR A 39 9.32 -7.14 14.30
N LEU A 40 8.99 -7.35 15.57
CA LEU A 40 9.00 -8.69 16.18
C LEU A 40 7.99 -9.63 15.50
N LYS A 41 6.75 -9.18 15.29
CA LYS A 41 5.73 -9.96 14.57
C LYS A 41 6.20 -10.35 13.17
N TYR A 42 6.84 -9.45 12.44
CA TYR A 42 7.36 -9.74 11.11
C TYR A 42 8.47 -10.79 11.14
N HIS A 43 9.38 -10.70 12.12
CA HIS A 43 10.44 -11.68 12.28
C HIS A 43 9.89 -13.07 12.64
N ASP A 44 8.87 -13.13 13.50
CA ASP A 44 8.18 -14.38 13.82
C ASP A 44 7.45 -14.97 12.61
N TRP A 45 6.78 -14.11 11.82
CA TRP A 45 6.10 -14.49 10.59
C TRP A 45 7.06 -15.02 9.50
N LYS A 46 8.32 -14.56 9.48
CA LYS A 46 9.33 -14.97 8.51
C LYS A 46 9.68 -16.47 8.56
N ALA A 47 9.22 -17.21 9.57
CA ALA A 47 9.33 -18.66 9.67
C ALA A 47 8.39 -19.41 8.67
N ILE A 48 8.50 -19.08 7.38
CA ILE A 48 7.66 -19.62 6.30
C ILE A 48 8.09 -21.06 5.96
N PRO A 49 7.16 -22.02 5.79
CA PRO A 49 7.45 -23.38 5.33
C PRO A 49 8.18 -23.40 3.98
N THR A 50 9.18 -24.29 3.83
CA THR A 50 10.06 -24.36 2.65
C THR A 50 9.31 -24.47 1.33
N GLU A 51 8.16 -25.16 1.31
CA GLU A 51 7.32 -25.34 0.12
C GLU A 51 6.73 -24.02 -0.42
N LEU A 52 6.51 -23.03 0.47
CA LEU A 52 5.91 -21.74 0.13
C LEU A 52 6.93 -20.60 0.08
N GLN A 53 8.18 -20.83 0.52
CA GLN A 53 9.22 -19.81 0.50
C GLN A 53 9.43 -19.19 -0.87
N SER A 54 9.41 -19.98 -1.94
CA SER A 54 9.56 -19.45 -3.30
C SER A 54 8.43 -18.51 -3.71
N ALA A 55 7.20 -18.77 -3.26
CA ALA A 55 6.05 -17.90 -3.55
C ALA A 55 6.12 -16.56 -2.82
N PHE A 56 6.67 -16.55 -1.59
CA PHE A 56 6.82 -15.35 -0.76
C PHE A 56 8.21 -14.70 -0.83
N GLU A 57 9.14 -15.27 -1.61
CA GLU A 57 10.50 -14.72 -1.81
C GLU A 57 10.46 -13.27 -2.29
N PRO A 58 9.64 -12.89 -3.30
CA PRO A 58 9.58 -11.50 -3.76
C PRO A 58 9.12 -10.54 -2.65
N LEU A 59 8.19 -10.99 -1.80
CA LEU A 59 7.65 -10.20 -0.68
C LEU A 59 8.71 -10.02 0.41
N THR A 60 9.33 -11.11 0.87
CA THR A 60 10.37 -11.07 1.90
C THR A 60 11.60 -10.27 1.45
N LYS A 61 11.96 -10.35 0.16
CA LYS A 61 13.01 -9.53 -0.44
C LYS A 61 12.64 -8.04 -0.49
N ALA A 62 11.40 -7.71 -0.86
CA ALA A 62 10.93 -6.33 -0.83
C ALA A 62 10.94 -5.77 0.60
N MET A 63 10.44 -6.53 1.56
CA MET A 63 10.47 -6.17 2.98
C MET A 63 11.90 -5.96 3.50
N ALA A 64 12.86 -6.78 3.08
CA ALA A 64 14.26 -6.63 3.48
C ALA A 64 14.93 -5.40 2.82
N ASN A 65 14.61 -5.11 1.56
CA ASN A 65 15.19 -3.98 0.84
C ASN A 65 14.67 -2.62 1.34
N TRP A 66 13.41 -2.58 1.79
CA TRP A 66 12.70 -1.35 2.18
C TRP A 66 12.30 -1.38 3.66
N GLU A 67 13.06 -2.10 4.47
CA GLU A 67 12.73 -2.36 5.87
C GLU A 67 12.52 -1.06 6.65
N GLU A 68 13.44 -0.11 6.49
CA GLU A 68 13.40 1.17 7.20
C GLU A 68 12.17 2.00 6.82
N GLU A 69 11.88 2.12 5.53
CA GLU A 69 10.77 2.90 5.00
C GLU A 69 9.42 2.28 5.36
N ILE A 70 9.32 0.96 5.31
CA ILE A 70 8.10 0.23 5.67
C ILE A 70 7.83 0.38 7.17
N PHE A 71 8.85 0.21 8.02
CA PHE A 71 8.65 0.33 9.46
C PHE A 71 8.49 1.78 9.94
N SER A 72 8.97 2.76 9.18
CA SER A 72 8.72 4.19 9.42
C SER A 72 7.23 4.55 9.42
N TYR A 73 6.38 3.79 8.70
CA TYR A 73 4.92 3.95 8.74
C TYR A 73 4.33 3.85 10.15
N PHE A 74 4.90 3.00 11.01
CA PHE A 74 4.40 2.82 12.38
C PHE A 74 4.78 3.98 13.30
N ASP A 75 5.89 4.67 13.01
CA ASP A 75 6.32 5.87 13.73
C ASP A 75 5.50 7.09 13.26
N TYR A 76 5.29 7.20 11.96
CA TYR A 76 4.51 8.26 11.33
C TYR A 76 3.44 7.64 10.44
N ARG A 77 2.20 7.56 10.93
CA ARG A 77 1.02 7.08 10.17
C ARG A 77 0.58 8.07 9.08
N VAL A 78 1.54 8.61 8.33
CA VAL A 78 1.31 9.46 7.18
C VAL A 78 0.95 8.56 6.01
N THR A 79 -0.34 8.41 5.77
CA THR A 79 -0.85 7.64 4.64
C THR A 79 -0.50 8.34 3.32
N ASN A 80 -0.11 7.57 2.31
CA ASN A 80 0.13 8.01 0.92
C ASN A 80 -1.13 8.60 0.23
N ALA A 81 -2.24 8.77 0.94
CA ALA A 81 -3.52 9.23 0.40
C ALA A 81 -3.41 10.58 -0.34
N TYR A 82 -2.58 11.51 0.16
CA TYR A 82 -2.38 12.80 -0.51
C TYR A 82 -1.71 12.60 -1.88
N THR A 83 -0.61 11.85 -1.91
CA THR A 83 0.18 11.52 -3.11
C THR A 83 -0.59 10.61 -4.09
N GLU A 84 -1.40 9.67 -3.59
CA GLU A 84 -2.34 8.88 -4.40
C GLU A 84 -3.42 9.75 -5.02
N SER A 85 -4.00 10.68 -4.27
CA SER A 85 -5.01 11.61 -4.81
C SER A 85 -4.44 12.48 -5.94
N LEU A 86 -3.16 12.84 -5.86
CA LEU A 86 -2.45 13.57 -6.91
C LEU A 86 -2.14 12.67 -8.11
N ASN A 87 -1.70 11.44 -7.89
CA ASN A 87 -1.44 10.47 -8.96
C ASN A 87 -2.72 10.08 -9.73
N ILE A 88 -3.85 9.94 -9.04
CA ILE A 88 -5.15 9.68 -9.68
C ILE A 88 -5.54 10.83 -10.59
N LYS A 89 -5.36 12.08 -10.13
CA LYS A 89 -5.67 13.27 -10.92
C LYS A 89 -4.78 13.40 -12.16
N SER A 90 -3.49 13.06 -12.07
CA SER A 90 -2.59 13.11 -13.21
C SER A 90 -2.86 12.01 -14.24
N GLU A 91 -3.37 10.84 -13.80
CA GLU A 91 -3.72 9.75 -14.71
C GLU A 91 -5.14 9.86 -15.30
N TYR A 92 -6.03 10.64 -14.66
CA TYR A 92 -7.42 10.82 -15.11
C TYR A 92 -7.58 11.20 -16.59
N PRO A 93 -6.81 12.16 -17.16
CA PRO A 93 -6.90 12.51 -18.58
C PRO A 93 -6.57 11.33 -19.49
N LYS A 94 -5.50 10.59 -19.18
CA LYS A 94 -5.10 9.38 -19.93
C LYS A 94 -6.19 8.31 -19.87
N ARG A 95 -6.78 8.08 -18.69
CA ARG A 95 -7.86 7.10 -18.48
C ARG A 95 -9.12 7.46 -19.27
N LYS A 96 -9.45 8.75 -19.40
CA LYS A 96 -10.62 9.22 -20.16
C LYS A 96 -10.41 9.20 -21.68
N THR A 97 -9.24 9.63 -22.14
CA THR A 97 -9.00 9.86 -23.57
C THR A 97 -8.37 8.63 -24.25
N GLY A 98 -7.82 7.69 -23.48
CA GLY A 98 -7.10 6.52 -23.99
C GLY A 98 -5.77 6.85 -24.68
N LYS A 99 -5.38 8.13 -24.71
CA LYS A 99 -4.21 8.64 -25.41
C LYS A 99 -3.10 8.96 -24.42
N LEU A 100 -1.88 8.57 -24.78
CA LEU A 100 -0.68 8.95 -24.04
C LEU A 100 -0.31 10.38 -24.41
N GLU A 101 -0.41 11.27 -23.42
CA GLU A 101 0.04 12.65 -23.56
C GLU A 101 1.56 12.74 -23.58
N SER A 102 2.09 13.75 -24.29
CA SER A 102 3.53 14.00 -24.36
C SER A 102 4.11 14.38 -22.99
N PHE A 103 5.39 14.09 -22.75
CA PHE A 103 6.03 14.36 -21.45
C PHE A 103 5.92 15.83 -20.98
N PRO A 104 6.04 16.85 -21.86
CA PRO A 104 5.82 18.25 -21.47
C PRO A 104 4.42 18.51 -20.92
N VAL A 105 3.38 17.94 -21.54
CA VAL A 105 1.98 18.10 -21.12
C VAL A 105 1.76 17.49 -19.74
N ARG A 106 2.21 16.23 -19.54
CA ARG A 106 2.11 15.56 -18.24
C ARG A 106 2.83 16.31 -17.13
N ARG A 107 3.96 16.95 -17.45
CA ARG A 107 4.72 17.75 -16.48
C ARG A 107 3.96 19.02 -16.09
N ALA A 108 3.37 19.72 -17.06
CA ALA A 108 2.56 20.91 -16.81
C ALA A 108 1.33 20.61 -15.93
N ASP A 109 0.63 19.50 -16.22
CA ASP A 109 -0.53 19.06 -15.42
C ASP A 109 -0.14 18.75 -13.98
N SER A 110 1.03 18.15 -13.76
CA SER A 110 1.55 17.90 -12.42
C SER A 110 1.80 19.19 -11.63
N TYR A 111 2.41 20.21 -12.26
CA TYR A 111 2.61 21.52 -11.62
C TYR A 111 1.27 22.25 -11.34
N ALA A 112 0.30 22.14 -12.25
CA ALA A 112 -1.04 22.70 -12.05
C ALA A 112 -1.78 22.00 -10.89
N CYS A 113 -1.64 20.69 -10.76
CA CYS A 113 -2.25 19.90 -9.68
C CYS A 113 -1.63 20.24 -8.31
N CYS A 114 -0.31 20.37 -8.23
CA CYS A 114 0.38 20.77 -6.99
C CYS A 114 0.04 22.22 -6.56
N SER A 115 -0.02 23.16 -7.51
CA SER A 115 -0.34 24.57 -7.22
C SER A 115 -1.79 24.78 -6.80
N SER A 116 -2.74 24.09 -7.42
CA SER A 116 -4.15 24.12 -7.03
C SER A 116 -4.40 23.46 -5.66
N GLY A 117 -3.63 22.44 -5.29
CA GLY A 117 -3.61 21.86 -3.94
C GLY A 117 -3.17 22.86 -2.85
N LEU A 118 -2.13 23.65 -3.11
CA LEU A 118 -1.67 24.71 -2.20
C LEU A 118 -2.75 25.79 -2.00
N HIS A 119 -3.45 26.17 -3.07
CA HIS A 119 -4.48 27.21 -3.02
C HIS A 119 -5.72 26.77 -2.22
N TYR A 120 -6.05 25.48 -2.22
CA TYR A 120 -7.15 24.90 -1.43
C TYR A 120 -6.84 24.91 0.08
N LEU A 121 -5.61 24.55 0.47
CA LEU A 121 -5.19 24.55 1.88
C LEU A 121 -5.12 25.96 2.48
N VAL A 122 -4.64 26.94 1.72
CA VAL A 122 -4.62 28.36 2.14
C VAL A 122 -6.03 28.91 2.34
N ARG A 123 -7.01 28.49 1.52
CA ARG A 123 -8.41 28.91 1.67
C ARG A 123 -9.11 28.34 2.90
N LEU A 124 -8.78 27.10 3.28
CA LEU A 124 -9.36 26.47 4.47
C LEU A 124 -8.88 27.13 5.77
N GLN A 125 -7.60 27.50 5.86
CA GLN A 125 -7.08 28.21 7.04
C GLN A 125 -7.60 29.65 7.14
N ALA A 126 -7.88 30.30 6.01
CA ALA A 126 -8.48 31.64 6.01
C ALA A 126 -9.97 31.64 6.44
N SER A 127 -10.67 30.51 6.32
CA SER A 127 -12.09 30.40 6.66
C SER A 127 -12.36 29.92 8.10
N SER A 128 -11.36 29.38 8.81
CA SER A 128 -11.45 28.98 10.22
C SER A 128 -10.96 30.06 11.20
N ALA A 129 -10.52 31.21 10.69
CA ALA A 129 -10.02 32.35 11.46
C ALA A 129 -10.98 33.56 11.45
N GLY A 130 -12.24 33.33 11.06
CA GLY A 130 -13.33 34.32 11.05
C GLY A 130 -14.46 33.94 11.99
#